data_AF-A0A7V2JZB0-F1
#
_entry.id   AF-A0A7V2JZB0-F1
#
_cell.length_a   1.000
_cell.length_b   1.000
_cell.length_c   1.000
_cell.angle_alpha   90.00
_cell.angle_beta   90.00
_cell.angle_gamma   90.00
#
_symmetry.space_group_name_H-M   'P 1'
#
loop_
_entity.id
_entity.type
_entity.pdbx_description
1 polymer ?
#
loop_
_entity_poly.entity_id
_entity_poly.type
_entity_poly.pdbx_seq_one_letter_code
_entity_poly.pdbx_strand_id
1 'polypeptide(L)'
;MKPYHVVSGGAVVLLSGLAILGIAVFPEAQVLGLSPISLAILGLYVFAVFLLFRVEKRDGVPEESDAETMTMARAILGFSVSAVVIVVAGIFLIHASKNIASGSALSGSFIGAILVAIVTSLPELATSIGALRIGAYDMIMGNLFGSNMFNILTIFFADIAFRRGSIFSGLGAQAPNQLLIAILGILMATMAVMGIAYRSKRKVLGIGIDSLSLLVVYMVSVALIVFRGIDL
;
A
#
# COMPACT_ATOMS: atom_id res chain seq x y z
N MET A 1 23.94 -0.15 2.76
CA MET A 1 22.48 -0.21 2.53
C MET A 1 21.91 -1.11 3.59
N LYS A 2 20.85 -0.73 4.31
CA LYS A 2 20.26 -1.63 5.32
C LYS A 2 19.47 -2.74 4.57
N PRO A 3 19.81 -4.02 4.76
CA PRO A 3 19.12 -5.16 4.16
C PRO A 3 17.59 -5.09 4.32
N TYR A 4 17.13 -4.56 5.46
CA TYR A 4 15.72 -4.35 5.78
C TYR A 4 14.91 -3.71 4.64
N HIS A 5 15.39 -2.61 4.03
CA HIS A 5 14.63 -1.86 3.02
C HIS A 5 14.47 -2.62 1.69
N VAL A 6 15.45 -3.47 1.35
CA VAL A 6 15.36 -4.32 0.16
C VAL A 6 14.39 -5.48 0.40
N VAL A 7 14.44 -6.05 1.61
CA VAL A 7 13.57 -7.17 1.99
C VAL A 7 12.11 -6.72 2.04
N SER A 8 11.81 -5.56 2.62
CA SER A 8 10.44 -5.04 2.71
C SER A 8 9.87 -4.71 1.34
N GLY A 9 10.65 -4.03 0.50
CA GLY A 9 10.24 -3.75 -0.87
C GLY A 9 10.12 -4.99 -1.76
N GLY A 10 11.01 -5.96 -1.60
CA GLY A 10 10.91 -7.26 -2.27
C GLY A 10 9.64 -8.02 -1.86
N ALA A 11 9.25 -7.96 -0.59
CA ALA A 11 8.00 -8.55 -0.11
C ALA A 11 6.78 -7.91 -0.78
N VAL A 12 6.75 -6.58 -0.95
CA VAL A 12 5.68 -5.90 -1.71
C VAL A 12 5.59 -6.43 -3.14
N VAL A 13 6.72 -6.51 -3.84
CA VAL A 13 6.76 -7.02 -5.22
C VAL A 13 6.23 -8.46 -5.31
N LEU A 14 6.64 -9.34 -4.39
CA LEU A 14 6.18 -10.73 -4.35
C LEU A 14 4.68 -10.84 -4.04
N LEU A 15 4.19 -10.07 -3.07
CA LEU A 15 2.76 -10.01 -2.72
C LEU A 15 1.92 -9.49 -3.89
N SER A 16 2.38 -8.44 -4.59
CA SER A 16 1.71 -7.95 -5.81
C SER A 16 1.71 -9.00 -6.92
N GLY A 17 2.81 -9.76 -7.06
CA GLY A 17 2.90 -10.87 -8.00
C GLY A 17 1.87 -11.96 -7.72
N LEU A 18 1.65 -12.32 -6.45
CA LEU A 18 0.58 -13.26 -6.07
C LEU A 18 -0.80 -12.72 -6.44
N ALA A 19 -1.09 -11.43 -6.19
CA ALA A 19 -2.36 -10.83 -6.57
C ALA A 19 -2.58 -10.90 -8.09
N ILE A 20 -1.55 -10.60 -8.89
CA ILE A 20 -1.58 -10.74 -10.36
C ILE A 20 -1.88 -12.19 -10.77
N LEU A 21 -1.22 -13.18 -10.15
CA LEU A 21 -1.47 -14.60 -10.42
C LEU A 21 -2.91 -15.01 -10.06
N GLY A 22 -3.47 -14.48 -8.98
CA GLY A 22 -4.87 -14.70 -8.60
C GLY A 22 -5.85 -14.19 -9.64
N ILE A 23 -5.60 -13.01 -10.19
CA ILE A 23 -6.43 -12.42 -11.25
C ILE A 23 -6.27 -13.20 -12.57
N ALA A 24 -5.03 -13.52 -12.96
CA ALA A 24 -4.74 -14.02 -14.31
C ALA A 24 -4.88 -15.53 -14.49
N VAL A 25 -4.57 -16.32 -13.46
CA VAL A 25 -4.41 -17.78 -13.60
C VAL A 25 -5.43 -18.56 -12.79
N PHE A 26 -5.78 -18.08 -11.60
CA PHE A 26 -6.64 -18.81 -10.66
C PHE A 26 -7.87 -18.01 -10.19
N PRO A 27 -8.64 -17.35 -11.09
CA PRO A 27 -9.74 -16.49 -10.66
C PRO A 27 -10.82 -17.28 -9.91
N GLU A 28 -11.14 -18.49 -10.38
CA GLU A 28 -12.21 -19.34 -9.84
C GLU A 28 -11.75 -20.34 -8.77
N ALA A 29 -10.44 -20.46 -8.52
CA ALA A 29 -9.93 -21.46 -7.58
C ALA A 29 -10.39 -21.15 -6.15
N GLN A 30 -10.95 -22.15 -5.47
CA GLN A 30 -11.51 -22.02 -4.13
C GLN A 30 -11.12 -23.21 -3.25
N VAL A 31 -10.72 -22.93 -2.02
CA VAL A 31 -10.48 -23.90 -0.94
C VAL A 31 -11.18 -23.37 0.31
N LEU A 32 -12.11 -24.15 0.86
CA LEU A 32 -12.90 -23.76 2.04
C LEU A 32 -13.68 -22.43 1.87
N GLY A 33 -14.05 -22.08 0.63
CA GLY A 33 -14.75 -20.83 0.33
C GLY A 33 -13.85 -19.60 0.19
N LEU A 34 -12.52 -19.78 0.23
CA LEU A 34 -11.52 -18.72 0.01
C LEU A 34 -10.64 -19.04 -1.18
N SER A 35 -10.06 -18.03 -1.81
CA SER A 35 -9.03 -18.21 -2.83
C SER A 35 -7.75 -18.78 -2.22
N PRO A 36 -7.12 -19.82 -2.80
CA PRO A 36 -5.79 -20.26 -2.40
C PRO A 36 -4.75 -19.14 -2.46
N ILE A 37 -4.93 -18.19 -3.37
CA ILE A 37 -4.04 -17.05 -3.55
C ILE A 37 -4.19 -16.06 -2.40
N SER A 38 -5.40 -15.83 -1.87
CA SER A 38 -5.59 -14.94 -0.73
C SER A 38 -4.96 -15.52 0.55
N LEU A 39 -5.03 -16.84 0.73
CA LEU A 39 -4.33 -17.57 1.79
C LEU A 39 -2.80 -17.50 1.60
N ALA A 40 -2.31 -17.62 0.38
CA ALA A 40 -0.90 -17.45 0.06
C ALA A 40 -0.42 -16.03 0.34
N ILE A 41 -1.23 -15.01 0.05
CA ILE A 41 -0.97 -13.60 0.39
C ILE A 41 -0.84 -13.44 1.91
N LEU A 42 -1.77 -14.00 2.70
CA LEU A 42 -1.67 -13.99 4.16
C LEU A 42 -0.39 -14.67 4.65
N GLY A 43 -0.10 -15.88 4.16
CA GLY A 43 1.08 -16.64 4.54
C GLY A 43 2.38 -15.90 4.20
N LEU A 44 2.48 -15.35 2.99
CA LEU A 44 3.63 -14.56 2.56
C LEU A 44 3.75 -13.25 3.35
N TYR A 45 2.64 -12.58 3.67
CA TYR A 45 2.65 -11.38 4.51
C TYR A 45 3.22 -11.69 5.91
N VAL A 46 2.71 -12.74 6.57
CA VAL A 46 3.19 -13.15 7.91
C VAL A 46 4.67 -13.55 7.84
N PHE A 47 5.05 -14.31 6.83
CA PHE A 47 6.44 -14.69 6.60
C PHE A 47 7.35 -13.48 6.36
N ALA A 48 6.90 -12.51 5.56
CA ALA A 48 7.65 -11.30 5.29
C ALA A 48 7.81 -10.43 6.55
N VAL A 49 6.76 -10.26 7.36
CA VAL A 49 6.85 -9.58 8.67
C VAL A 49 7.84 -10.29 9.59
N PHE A 50 7.80 -11.62 9.65
CA PHE A 50 8.75 -12.41 10.42
C PHE A 50 10.19 -12.24 9.93
N LEU A 51 10.42 -12.26 8.62
CA LEU A 51 11.74 -12.02 8.02
C LEU A 51 12.24 -10.61 8.33
N LEU A 52 11.38 -9.59 8.23
CA LEU A 52 11.72 -8.21 8.53
C LEU A 52 12.16 -8.06 9.98
N PHE A 53 11.39 -8.60 10.92
CA PHE A 53 11.76 -8.62 12.33
C PHE A 53 13.11 -9.31 12.57
N ARG A 54 13.37 -10.42 11.87
CA ARG A 54 14.64 -11.15 11.99
C ARG A 54 15.82 -10.37 11.41
N VAL A 55 15.62 -9.67 10.29
CA VAL A 55 16.63 -8.81 9.65
C VAL A 55 16.93 -7.59 10.52
N GLU A 56 15.89 -6.94 11.04
CA GLU A 56 16.01 -5.79 11.94
C GLU A 56 16.82 -6.13 13.20
N LYS A 57 16.50 -7.25 13.85
CA LYS A 57 17.23 -7.72 15.04
C LYS A 57 18.68 -8.09 14.74
N ARG A 58 18.98 -8.56 13.53
CA ARG A 58 20.34 -8.93 13.11
C ARG A 58 21.20 -7.70 12.80
N ASP A 59 20.60 -6.70 12.13
CA ASP A 59 21.34 -5.54 11.64
C ASP A 59 21.53 -4.44 12.69
N GLY A 60 20.89 -4.56 13.87
CA GLY A 60 21.11 -3.66 14.99
C GLY A 60 20.91 -2.20 14.58
N VAL A 61 19.73 -1.89 14.03
CA VAL A 61 19.34 -0.51 13.70
C VAL A 61 19.58 0.34 14.96
N PRO A 62 20.45 1.38 14.92
CA PRO A 62 20.67 2.22 16.08
C PRO A 62 19.32 2.79 16.53
N GLU A 63 18.96 2.58 17.80
CA GLU A 63 17.83 3.30 18.37
C GLU A 63 18.08 4.80 18.13
N GLU A 64 17.08 5.49 17.58
CA GLU A 64 17.15 6.95 17.45
C GLU A 64 17.20 7.56 18.85
N SER A 65 18.42 7.83 19.30
CA SER A 65 18.76 8.47 20.55
C SER A 65 18.35 9.94 20.49
N ASP A 66 17.67 10.39 21.56
CA ASP A 66 17.43 11.79 21.95
C ASP A 66 16.02 12.37 21.69
N ALA A 67 15.00 11.55 21.41
CA ALA A 67 13.62 12.00 21.59
C ALA A 67 13.22 11.92 23.06
N GLU A 68 12.57 12.98 23.62
CA GLU A 68 11.95 12.91 24.95
C GLU A 68 11.09 11.65 25.04
N THR A 69 11.54 10.68 25.84
CA THR A 69 10.89 9.38 25.92
C THR A 69 9.55 9.55 26.61
N MET A 70 8.47 9.51 25.82
CA MET A 70 7.12 9.42 26.34
C MET A 70 6.99 8.17 27.21
N THR A 71 6.27 8.26 28.33
CA THR A 71 5.98 7.06 29.12
C THR A 71 5.17 6.07 28.28
N MET A 72 5.41 4.77 28.46
CA MET A 72 4.75 3.71 27.69
C MET A 72 3.22 3.85 27.72
N ALA A 73 2.66 4.22 28.88
CA ALA A 73 1.23 4.47 29.02
C ALA A 73 0.74 5.65 28.16
N ARG A 74 1.49 6.75 28.09
CA ARG A 74 1.16 7.89 27.22
C ARG A 74 1.32 7.54 25.75
N ALA A 75 2.33 6.74 25.39
CA ALA A 75 2.54 6.27 24.02
C ALA A 75 1.39 5.36 23.55
N ILE A 76 1.02 4.35 24.35
CA ILE A 76 -0.11 3.45 24.05
C ILE A 76 -1.42 4.24 23.97
N LEU A 77 -1.68 5.14 24.94
CA LEU A 77 -2.90 5.94 24.96
C LEU A 77 -2.95 6.88 23.74
N GLY A 78 -1.87 7.60 23.46
CA GLY A 78 -1.75 8.48 22.31
C GLY A 78 -1.97 7.73 21.01
N PHE A 79 -1.28 6.60 20.82
CA PHE A 79 -1.47 5.72 19.66
C PHE A 79 -2.92 5.25 19.52
N SER A 80 -3.53 4.77 20.61
CA SER A 80 -4.90 4.24 20.58
C SER A 80 -5.92 5.33 20.23
N VAL A 81 -5.79 6.52 20.83
CA VAL A 81 -6.65 7.67 20.53
C VAL A 81 -6.48 8.10 19.07
N SER A 82 -5.24 8.25 18.60
CA SER A 82 -4.97 8.61 17.20
C SER A 82 -5.52 7.58 16.22
N ALA A 83 -5.37 6.29 16.49
CA ALA A 83 -5.92 5.21 15.67
C ALA A 83 -7.45 5.29 15.58
N VAL A 84 -8.13 5.50 16.71
CA VAL A 84 -9.60 5.67 16.74
C VAL A 84 -10.02 6.89 15.93
N VAL A 85 -9.33 8.03 16.08
CA VAL A 85 -9.61 9.24 15.30
C VAL A 85 -9.46 8.99 13.80
N ILE A 86 -8.39 8.32 13.37
CA ILE A 86 -8.16 7.98 11.96
C ILE A 86 -9.29 7.08 11.42
N VAL A 87 -9.70 6.05 12.17
CA VAL A 87 -10.79 5.16 11.78
C VAL A 87 -12.10 5.91 11.63
N VAL A 88 -12.47 6.74 12.62
CA VAL A 88 -13.70 7.53 12.58
C VAL A 88 -13.68 8.54 11.44
N ALA A 89 -12.54 9.22 11.23
CA ALA A 89 -12.37 10.15 10.13
C ALA A 89 -12.51 9.46 8.78
N GLY A 90 -11.90 8.28 8.60
CA GLY A 90 -12.03 7.47 7.38
C GLY A 90 -13.48 7.10 7.07
N ILE A 91 -14.25 6.67 8.09
CA ILE A 91 -15.68 6.38 7.94
C ILE A 91 -16.44 7.63 7.50
N PHE A 92 -16.22 8.78 8.15
CA PHE A 92 -16.89 10.03 7.79
C PHE A 92 -16.57 10.44 6.35
N LEU A 93 -15.32 10.28 5.95
CA LEU A 93 -14.82 10.72 4.66
C LEU A 93 -15.35 9.88 3.48
N ILE A 94 -15.64 8.59 3.72
CA ILE A 94 -16.39 7.74 2.77
C ILE A 94 -17.81 8.30 2.55
N HIS A 95 -18.51 8.69 3.62
CA HIS A 95 -19.85 9.27 3.50
C HIS A 95 -19.83 10.64 2.81
N ALA A 96 -18.87 11.49 3.14
CA ALA A 96 -18.67 12.77 2.47
C ALA A 96 -18.40 12.58 0.98
N SER A 97 -17.56 11.61 0.62
CA SER A 97 -17.26 11.26 -0.78
C SER A 97 -18.53 10.85 -1.54
N LYS A 98 -19.39 10.01 -0.94
CA LYS A 98 -20.69 9.64 -1.54
C LYS A 98 -21.60 10.85 -1.78
N ASN A 99 -21.67 11.79 -0.84
CA ASN A 99 -22.50 12.99 -0.98
C ASN A 99 -21.95 13.93 -2.06
N ILE A 100 -20.62 14.07 -2.15
CA ILE A 100 -19.96 14.80 -3.24
C ILE A 100 -20.28 14.13 -4.58
N ALA A 101 -20.33 12.80 -4.65
CA ALA A 101 -20.70 12.07 -5.87
C ALA A 101 -22.13 12.36 -6.28
N SER A 102 -23.09 12.29 -5.35
CA SER A 102 -24.49 12.57 -5.66
C SER A 102 -24.75 14.02 -6.07
N GLY A 103 -23.93 14.96 -5.60
CA GLY A 103 -24.06 16.39 -5.90
C GLY A 103 -23.20 16.90 -7.05
N SER A 104 -22.35 16.06 -7.64
CA SER A 104 -21.46 16.43 -8.75
C SER A 104 -21.77 15.62 -10.02
N ALA A 105 -21.29 16.09 -11.17
CA ALA A 105 -21.38 15.35 -12.43
C ALA A 105 -20.32 14.22 -12.54
N LEU A 106 -19.62 13.91 -11.45
CA LEU A 106 -18.55 12.90 -11.41
C LEU A 106 -19.17 11.51 -11.29
N SER A 107 -18.61 10.53 -12.00
CA SER A 107 -19.05 9.14 -11.86
C SER A 107 -18.70 8.61 -10.45
N GLY A 108 -19.52 7.67 -9.96
CA GLY A 108 -19.25 7.00 -8.69
C GLY A 108 -17.87 6.33 -8.65
N SER A 109 -17.43 5.75 -9.77
CA SER A 109 -16.11 5.15 -9.95
C SER A 109 -14.98 6.19 -9.84
N PHE A 110 -15.15 7.40 -10.37
CA PHE A 110 -14.14 8.46 -10.27
C PHE A 110 -13.93 8.93 -8.82
N ILE A 111 -15.00 8.97 -8.04
CA ILE A 111 -14.91 9.32 -6.62
C ILE A 111 -14.36 8.18 -5.78
N GLY A 112 -14.75 6.93 -6.07
CA GLY A 112 -14.12 5.74 -5.51
C GLY A 112 -12.61 5.73 -5.76
N ALA A 113 -12.21 5.94 -7.01
CA ALA A 113 -10.82 6.01 -7.45
C ALA A 113 -9.98 7.04 -6.68
N ILE A 114 -10.39 8.31 -6.73
CA ILE A 114 -9.50 9.42 -6.37
C ILE A 114 -9.72 9.84 -4.93
N LEU A 115 -10.98 10.01 -4.51
CA LEU A 115 -11.23 10.44 -3.13
C LEU A 115 -10.84 9.32 -2.18
N VAL A 116 -11.25 8.06 -2.39
CA VAL A 116 -10.86 6.98 -1.46
C VAL A 116 -9.34 6.77 -1.47
N ALA A 117 -8.66 6.84 -2.61
CA ALA A 117 -7.20 6.73 -2.66
C ALA A 117 -6.49 7.86 -1.89
N ILE A 118 -6.93 9.12 -2.05
CA ILE A 118 -6.38 10.25 -1.28
C ILE A 118 -6.61 10.03 0.21
N VAL A 119 -7.84 9.71 0.58
CA VAL A 119 -8.28 9.53 1.97
C VAL A 119 -7.48 8.46 2.68
N THR A 120 -7.28 7.34 2.00
CA THR A 120 -6.54 6.20 2.54
C THR A 120 -5.04 6.44 2.57
N SER A 121 -4.48 7.34 1.74
CA SER A 121 -3.03 7.65 1.67
C SER A 121 -2.62 8.86 2.52
N LEU A 122 -3.57 9.68 2.96
CA LEU A 122 -3.31 10.85 3.80
C LEU A 122 -2.68 10.50 5.15
N PRO A 123 -3.11 9.46 5.89
CA PRO A 123 -2.46 9.04 7.12
C PRO A 123 -0.99 8.65 6.92
N GLU A 124 -0.66 7.94 5.84
CA GLU A 124 0.70 7.54 5.49
C GLU A 124 1.56 8.76 5.14
N LEU A 125 0.99 9.73 4.45
CA LEU A 125 1.67 10.99 4.15
C LEU A 125 1.93 11.78 5.44
N ALA A 126 0.94 11.88 6.33
CA ALA A 126 1.08 12.58 7.60
C ALA A 126 2.15 11.94 8.51
N THR A 127 2.14 10.61 8.63
CA THR A 127 3.14 9.86 9.40
C THR A 127 4.54 9.96 8.79
N SER A 128 4.66 9.91 7.45
CA SER A 128 5.94 10.08 6.75
C SER A 128 6.51 11.48 6.92
N ILE A 129 5.68 12.53 6.89
CA ILE A 129 6.10 13.91 7.18
C ILE A 129 6.54 14.04 8.65
N GLY A 130 5.81 13.41 9.57
CA GLY A 130 6.18 13.38 11.00
C GLY A 130 7.55 12.76 11.22
N ALA A 131 7.77 11.57 10.65
CA ALA A 131 9.06 10.88 10.69
C ALA A 131 10.18 11.70 10.03
N LEU A 132 9.92 12.37 8.91
CA LEU A 132 10.90 13.25 8.26
C LEU A 132 11.33 14.41 9.15
N ARG A 133 10.40 15.01 9.92
CA ARG A 133 10.71 16.13 10.83
C ARG A 133 11.62 15.75 11.98
N ILE A 134 11.61 14.49 12.41
CA ILE A 134 12.49 13.97 13.45
C ILE A 134 13.73 13.26 12.89
N GLY A 135 13.91 13.27 11.56
CA GLY A 135 15.05 12.62 10.91
C GLY A 135 14.95 11.10 10.81
N ALA A 136 13.76 10.53 11.03
CA ALA A 136 13.53 9.09 11.13
C ALA A 136 13.38 8.39 9.78
N TYR A 137 14.46 8.37 8.99
CA TYR A 137 14.42 7.84 7.62
C TYR A 137 14.06 6.35 7.54
N ASP A 138 14.47 5.53 8.51
CA ASP A 138 14.13 4.12 8.52
C ASP A 138 12.64 3.92 8.82
N MET A 139 12.04 4.77 9.67
CA MET A 139 10.60 4.76 9.93
C MET A 139 9.79 5.17 8.69
N ILE A 140 10.27 6.15 7.90
CA ILE A 140 9.63 6.53 6.63
C ILE A 140 9.57 5.33 5.67
N MET A 141 10.69 4.62 5.50
CA MET A 141 10.76 3.46 4.61
C MET A 141 9.93 2.28 5.13
N GLY A 142 9.96 2.04 6.45
CA GLY A 142 9.12 1.04 7.11
C GLY A 142 7.64 1.32 6.90
N ASN A 143 7.21 2.58 7.02
CA ASN A 143 5.84 3.00 6.72
C ASN A 143 5.49 2.77 5.25
N LEU A 144 6.35 3.21 4.31
CA LEU A 144 6.11 3.09 2.87
C LEU A 144 5.88 1.64 2.40
N PHE A 145 6.73 0.71 2.83
CA PHE A 145 6.61 -0.69 2.41
C PHE A 145 5.64 -1.47 3.28
N GLY A 146 5.59 -1.19 4.58
CA GLY A 146 4.66 -1.84 5.50
C GLY A 146 3.19 -1.55 5.15
N SER A 147 2.85 -0.30 4.84
CA SER A 147 1.48 0.05 4.41
C SER A 147 1.13 -0.61 3.07
N ASN A 148 2.06 -0.67 2.12
CA ASN A 148 1.84 -1.37 0.85
C ASN A 148 1.63 -2.88 1.03
N MET A 149 2.42 -3.53 1.90
CA MET A 149 2.21 -4.94 2.26
C MET A 149 0.84 -5.17 2.89
N PHE A 150 0.45 -4.29 3.81
CA PHE A 150 -0.86 -4.35 4.47
C PHE A 150 -2.01 -4.10 3.47
N ASN A 151 -1.86 -3.15 2.55
CA ASN A 151 -2.84 -2.87 1.50
C ASN A 151 -3.06 -4.11 0.62
N ILE A 152 -2.02 -4.87 0.28
CA ILE A 152 -2.20 -6.13 -0.46
C ILE A 152 -2.86 -7.21 0.42
N LEU A 153 -2.53 -7.27 1.71
CA LEU A 153 -3.20 -8.16 2.67
C LEU A 153 -4.71 -7.90 2.75
N THR A 154 -5.19 -6.67 2.50
CA THR A 154 -6.64 -6.40 2.48
C THR A 154 -7.41 -7.27 1.50
N ILE A 155 -6.77 -7.80 0.45
CA ILE A 155 -7.37 -8.79 -0.47
C ILE A 155 -7.86 -10.03 0.28
N PHE A 156 -7.11 -10.52 1.28
CA PHE A 156 -7.52 -11.65 2.10
C PHE A 156 -8.79 -11.36 2.91
N PHE A 157 -8.85 -10.18 3.54
CA PHE A 157 -10.06 -9.77 4.28
C PHE A 157 -11.25 -9.53 3.34
N ALA A 158 -11.00 -8.97 2.15
CA ALA A 158 -12.01 -8.79 1.11
C ALA A 158 -12.54 -10.14 0.61
N ASP A 159 -11.66 -11.13 0.42
CA ASP A 159 -12.03 -12.49 0.03
C ASP A 159 -12.89 -13.20 1.08
N ILE A 160 -12.56 -13.06 2.38
CA ILE A 160 -13.42 -13.55 3.47
C ILE A 160 -14.80 -12.88 3.45
N ALA A 161 -14.83 -11.57 3.21
CA ALA A 161 -16.09 -10.83 3.13
C ALA A 161 -16.91 -11.20 1.88
N PHE A 162 -16.24 -11.63 0.80
CA PHE A 162 -16.85 -11.98 -0.47
C PHE A 162 -17.46 -13.39 -0.42
N ARG A 163 -18.66 -13.50 0.15
CA ARG A 163 -19.38 -14.78 0.36
C ARG A 163 -19.86 -15.51 -0.90
N ARG A 164 -19.51 -15.05 -2.11
CA ARG A 164 -20.02 -15.55 -3.39
C ARG A 164 -18.97 -16.36 -4.18
N GLY A 165 -17.83 -16.66 -3.60
CA GLY A 165 -16.73 -17.40 -4.22
C GLY A 165 -15.39 -16.72 -3.93
N SER A 166 -14.40 -16.94 -4.79
CA SER A 166 -13.13 -16.19 -4.75
C SER A 166 -13.35 -14.73 -5.16
N ILE A 167 -12.74 -13.78 -4.45
CA ILE A 167 -12.77 -12.34 -4.79
C ILE A 167 -12.32 -12.09 -6.24
N PHE A 168 -11.37 -12.89 -6.72
CA PHE A 168 -10.85 -12.79 -8.08
C PHE A 168 -11.88 -13.24 -9.14
N SER A 169 -12.73 -14.22 -8.81
CA SER A 169 -13.85 -14.63 -9.69
C SER A 169 -14.92 -13.55 -9.79
N GLY A 170 -15.08 -12.74 -8.74
CA GLY A 170 -16.00 -11.61 -8.69
C GLY A 170 -15.66 -10.48 -9.67
N LEU A 171 -14.43 -10.45 -10.18
CA LEU A 171 -14.00 -9.44 -11.16
C LEU A 171 -14.67 -9.61 -12.52
N GLY A 172 -14.98 -10.85 -12.93
CA GLY A 172 -15.62 -11.15 -14.20
C GLY A 172 -15.00 -10.40 -15.39
N ALA A 173 -15.80 -9.61 -16.10
CA ALA A 173 -15.36 -8.82 -17.26
C ALA A 173 -14.35 -7.71 -16.92
N GLN A 174 -14.22 -7.32 -15.65
CA GLN A 174 -13.27 -6.29 -15.21
C GLN A 174 -11.87 -6.84 -14.91
N ALA A 175 -11.68 -8.17 -14.93
CA ALA A 175 -10.39 -8.80 -14.64
C ALA A 175 -9.21 -8.22 -15.47
N PRO A 176 -9.34 -7.94 -16.78
CA PRO A 176 -8.24 -7.34 -17.55
C PRO A 176 -7.85 -5.93 -17.08
N ASN A 177 -8.83 -5.14 -16.62
CA ASN A 177 -8.61 -3.79 -16.13
C ASN A 177 -7.89 -3.81 -14.76
N GLN A 178 -8.33 -4.69 -13.87
CA GLN A 178 -7.70 -4.89 -12.57
C GLN A 178 -6.30 -5.48 -12.69
N LEU A 179 -6.09 -6.37 -13.68
CA LEU A 179 -4.77 -6.88 -14.01
C LEU A 179 -3.81 -5.78 -14.46
N LEU A 180 -4.28 -4.84 -15.30
CA LEU A 180 -3.48 -3.69 -15.71
C LEU A 180 -3.10 -2.80 -14.53
N ILE A 181 -4.04 -2.50 -13.64
CA ILE A 181 -3.79 -1.71 -12.42
C ILE A 181 -2.74 -2.41 -11.54
N ALA A 182 -2.88 -3.73 -11.34
CA ALA A 182 -1.93 -4.52 -10.56
C ALA A 182 -0.53 -4.54 -11.20
N ILE A 183 -0.44 -4.64 -12.53
CA ILE A 183 0.83 -4.59 -13.28
C ILE A 183 1.50 -3.21 -13.16
N LEU A 184 0.73 -2.12 -13.24
CA LEU A 184 1.27 -0.78 -13.04
C LEU A 184 1.73 -0.59 -11.59
N GLY A 185 1.00 -1.13 -10.62
CA GLY A 185 1.38 -1.16 -9.20
C GLY A 185 2.69 -1.89 -8.94
N ILE A 186 2.85 -3.11 -9.44
CA ILE A 186 4.10 -3.88 -9.27
C ILE A 186 5.28 -3.23 -9.99
N LEU A 187 5.06 -2.60 -11.15
CA LEU A 187 6.07 -1.82 -11.86
C LEU A 187 6.59 -0.68 -10.98
N MET A 188 5.69 0.12 -10.42
CA MET A 188 6.05 1.22 -9.51
C MET A 188 6.74 0.71 -8.25
N ALA A 189 6.26 -0.38 -7.64
CA ALA A 189 6.90 -0.98 -6.48
C ALA A 189 8.34 -1.43 -6.80
N THR A 190 8.54 -2.08 -7.95
CA THR A 190 9.87 -2.51 -8.40
C THR A 190 10.79 -1.32 -8.67
N MET A 191 10.27 -0.25 -9.29
CA MET A 191 11.02 0.99 -9.47
C MET A 191 11.41 1.64 -8.14
N ALA A 192 10.53 1.63 -7.14
CA ALA A 192 10.84 2.14 -5.81
C ALA A 192 11.97 1.32 -5.15
N VAL A 193 11.91 -0.01 -5.23
CA VAL A 193 12.99 -0.89 -4.73
C VAL A 193 14.30 -0.60 -5.46
N MET A 194 14.27 -0.47 -6.79
CA MET A 194 15.47 -0.15 -7.58
C MET A 194 16.03 1.24 -7.23
N GLY A 195 15.18 2.26 -7.07
CA GLY A 195 15.62 3.61 -6.67
C GLY A 195 16.34 3.60 -5.33
N ILE A 196 15.84 2.83 -4.37
CA ILE A 196 16.48 2.66 -3.06
C ILE A 196 17.79 1.87 -3.18
N ALA A 197 17.82 0.83 -4.02
CA ALA A 197 19.00 -0.02 -4.25
C ALA A 197 20.14 0.72 -4.96
N TYR A 198 19.85 1.45 -6.03
CA TYR A 198 20.86 2.12 -6.83
C TYR A 198 21.28 3.49 -6.30
N ARG A 199 20.48 4.11 -5.40
CA ARG A 199 20.77 5.41 -4.75
C ARG A 199 21.31 6.43 -5.76
N SER A 200 20.49 6.82 -6.75
CA SER A 200 20.93 7.78 -7.74
C SER A 200 21.30 9.10 -7.07
N LYS A 201 22.58 9.52 -7.20
CA LYS A 201 23.06 10.79 -6.64
C LYS A 201 22.55 12.00 -7.43
N ARG A 202 21.87 11.79 -8.56
CA ARG A 202 21.37 12.86 -9.41
C ARG A 202 20.07 13.42 -8.85
N LYS A 203 20.09 14.72 -8.57
CA LYS A 203 18.93 15.49 -8.14
C LYS A 203 18.54 16.49 -9.23
N VAL A 204 17.25 16.63 -9.48
CA VAL A 204 16.66 17.67 -10.31
C VAL A 204 15.71 18.46 -9.43
N LEU A 205 15.91 19.78 -9.32
CA LEU A 205 15.11 20.66 -8.43
C LEU A 205 15.09 20.19 -6.96
N GLY A 206 16.16 19.55 -6.48
CA GLY A 206 16.24 19.01 -5.12
C GLY A 206 15.57 17.64 -4.93
N ILE A 207 14.85 17.12 -5.93
CA ILE A 207 14.20 15.81 -5.94
C ILE A 207 15.13 14.78 -6.61
N GLY A 208 15.24 13.59 -6.03
CA GLY A 208 16.00 12.49 -6.66
C GLY A 208 15.37 12.07 -7.99
N ILE A 209 16.19 11.78 -9.00
CA ILE A 209 15.68 11.37 -10.32
C ILE A 209 14.80 10.12 -10.25
N ASP A 210 15.07 9.23 -9.29
CA ASP A 210 14.29 8.02 -9.04
C ASP A 210 12.85 8.37 -8.61
N SER A 211 12.70 9.32 -7.68
CA SER A 211 11.39 9.82 -7.24
C SER A 211 10.64 10.57 -8.34
N LEU A 212 11.36 11.34 -9.16
CA LEU A 212 10.76 12.02 -10.32
C LEU A 212 10.27 11.00 -11.36
N SER A 213 11.06 9.95 -11.61
CA SER A 213 10.67 8.88 -12.53
C SER A 213 9.42 8.13 -12.05
N LEU A 214 9.34 7.85 -10.74
CA LEU A 214 8.16 7.27 -10.11
C LEU A 214 6.93 8.18 -10.27
N LEU A 215 7.09 9.48 -10.04
CA LEU A 215 6.00 10.44 -10.22
C LEU A 215 5.51 10.48 -11.67
N VAL A 216 6.42 10.48 -12.65
CA VAL A 216 6.05 10.45 -14.08
C VAL A 216 5.30 9.16 -14.41
N VAL A 217 5.79 7.99 -13.97
CA VAL A 217 5.11 6.71 -14.22
C VAL A 217 3.75 6.65 -13.53
N TYR A 218 3.63 7.18 -12.31
CA TYR A 218 2.35 7.31 -11.62
C TYR A 218 1.37 8.18 -12.42
N MET A 219 1.78 9.37 -12.87
CA MET A 219 0.92 10.27 -13.66
C MET A 219 0.50 9.64 -14.99
N VAL A 220 1.41 8.95 -15.68
CA VAL A 220 1.10 8.20 -16.90
C VAL A 220 0.13 7.06 -16.62
N SER A 221 0.31 6.34 -15.50
CA SER A 221 -0.57 5.25 -15.08
C SER A 221 -1.98 5.74 -14.81
N VAL A 222 -2.13 6.83 -14.05
CA VAL A 222 -3.43 7.47 -13.77
C VAL A 222 -4.07 7.94 -15.07
N ALA A 223 -3.32 8.63 -15.94
CA ALA A 223 -3.84 9.08 -17.22
C ALA A 223 -4.34 7.90 -18.07
N LEU A 224 -3.57 6.81 -18.14
CA LEU A 224 -3.92 5.62 -18.90
C LEU A 224 -5.21 4.96 -18.37
N ILE A 225 -5.34 4.85 -17.05
CA ILE A 225 -6.54 4.30 -16.40
C ILE A 225 -7.78 5.15 -16.73
N VAL A 226 -7.66 6.48 -16.60
CA VAL A 226 -8.74 7.43 -16.90
C VAL A 226 -9.12 7.40 -18.39
N PHE A 227 -8.14 7.41 -19.30
CA PHE A 227 -8.40 7.38 -20.75
C PHE A 227 -9.04 6.08 -21.22
N ARG A 228 -8.76 4.96 -20.57
CA ARG A 228 -9.42 3.68 -20.86
C ARG A 228 -10.83 3.58 -20.25
N GLY A 229 -11.28 4.57 -19.48
CA GLY A 229 -12.57 4.54 -18.81
C GLY A 229 -12.68 3.35 -17.85
N ILE A 230 -11.57 2.95 -17.22
CA ILE A 230 -11.56 1.85 -16.28
C ILE A 230 -12.26 2.30 -15.01
N ASP A 231 -13.32 1.58 -14.64
CA ASP A 231 -13.93 1.70 -13.33
C ASP A 231 -12.98 1.13 -12.27
N LEU A 232 -12.55 1.98 -11.34
CA LEU A 232 -11.72 1.67 -10.17
C LEU A 232 -12.59 1.32 -8.96
#